data_AF-A0A4Y2DCX1-F1
#
_entry.id   AF-A0A4Y2DCX1-F1
#
_cell.length_a   1.000
_cell.length_b   1.000
_cell.length_c   1.000
_cell.angle_alpha   90.00
_cell.angle_beta   90.00
_cell.angle_gamma   90.00
#
_symmetry.space_group_name_H-M   'P 1'
#
loop_
_entity.id
_entity.type
_entity.pdbx_description
1 polymer ?
#
loop_
_entity_poly.entity_id
_entity_poly.type
_entity_poly.pdbx_seq_one_letter_code
_entity_poly.pdbx_strand_id
1 'polypeptide(L)'
;MDQGGIRNLKCHYRKQLLLRILESYDRNQDCDISLLDAVVLLEKSWRLVTELTIRNYFSHVGLTENGGEEDVNLTLSKWLEEHGVNAFS
;
A
#
# COMPACT_ATOMS: atom_id res chain seq x y z
N MET A 1 -5.08 7.07 12.78
CA MET A 1 -5.27 7.09 11.31
C MET A 1 -5.03 5.67 10.81
N ASP A 2 -6.02 4.80 10.96
CA ASP A 2 -5.91 3.37 10.68
C ASP A 2 -6.40 3.05 9.28
N GLN A 3 -5.62 3.47 8.28
CA GLN A 3 -5.82 3.01 6.92
C GLN A 3 -5.13 1.66 6.75
N GLY A 4 -5.87 0.58 6.96
CA GLY A 4 -5.37 -0.81 6.96
C GLY A 4 -4.49 -1.17 5.74
N GLY A 5 -4.78 -0.62 4.56
CA GLY A 5 -3.97 -0.80 3.35
C GLY A 5 -2.57 -0.20 3.48
N ILE A 6 -2.46 1.05 3.95
CA ILE A 6 -1.18 1.73 4.18
C ILE A 6 -0.37 1.03 5.27
N ARG A 7 -1.05 0.55 6.33
CA ARG A 7 -0.40 -0.19 7.41
C ARG A 7 0.21 -1.51 6.91
N ASN A 8 -0.51 -2.25 6.08
CA ASN A 8 -0.03 -3.51 5.53
C ASN A 8 1.18 -3.30 4.60
N LEU A 9 1.10 -2.32 3.69
CA LEU A 9 2.22 -1.95 2.83
C LEU A 9 3.48 -1.55 3.63
N LYS A 10 3.31 -0.68 4.65
CA LYS A 10 4.42 -0.27 5.54
C LYS A 10 5.03 -1.45 6.28
N CYS A 11 4.23 -2.44 6.67
CA CYS A 11 4.71 -3.65 7.32
C CYS A 11 5.62 -4.46 6.38
N HIS A 12 5.16 -4.73 5.15
CA HIS A 12 5.94 -5.44 4.14
C HIS A 12 7.24 -4.69 3.79
N TYR A 13 7.17 -3.38 3.63
CA TYR A 13 8.33 -2.54 3.36
C TYR A 13 9.39 -2.64 4.47
N ARG A 14 8.98 -2.46 5.73
CA ARG A 14 9.90 -2.56 6.88
C ARG A 14 10.53 -3.94 7.01
N LYS A 15 9.76 -5.00 6.71
CA LYS A 15 10.29 -6.38 6.74
C LYS A 15 11.38 -6.58 5.68
N GLN A 16 11.17 -6.12 4.45
CA GLN A 16 12.18 -6.23 3.39
C GLN A 16 13.40 -5.35 3.67
N LEU A 17 13.18 -4.14 4.19
CA LEU A 17 14.24 -3.24 4.64
C LEU A 17 15.13 -3.90 5.71
N LEU A 18 14.53 -4.52 6.72
CA LEU A 18 15.26 -5.24 7.76
C LEU A 18 16.09 -6.41 7.20
N LEU A 19 15.53 -7.17 6.26
CA LEU A 19 16.28 -8.25 5.61
C LEU A 19 17.52 -7.71 4.88
N ARG A 20 17.39 -6.58 4.17
CA ARG A 20 18.53 -5.95 3.50
C ARG A 20 19.59 -5.44 4.47
N ILE A 21 19.17 -4.86 5.60
CA ILE A 21 20.09 -4.44 6.67
C ILE A 21 20.85 -5.64 7.24
N LEU A 22 20.15 -6.76 7.50
CA LEU A 22 20.77 -7.99 7.99
C LEU A 22 21.78 -8.56 6.98
N GLU A 23 21.42 -8.59 5.69
CA GLU A 23 22.33 -9.04 4.64
C GLU A 23 23.60 -8.18 4.53
N SER A 24 23.47 -6.85 4.68
CA SER A 24 24.64 -5.95 4.72
C SER A 24 25.48 -6.16 5.97
N TYR A 25 24.83 -6.38 7.12
CA TYR A 25 25.51 -6.71 8.38
C TYR A 25 26.32 -8.01 8.27
N ASP A 26 25.73 -9.06 7.71
CA ASP A 26 26.41 -10.35 7.51
C ASP A 26 27.62 -10.25 6.56
N ARG A 27 27.56 -9.31 5.60
CA ARG A 27 28.67 -8.99 4.68
C ARG A 27 29.67 -7.98 5.26
N ASN A 28 29.45 -7.49 6.47
CA ASN A 28 30.22 -6.43 7.11
C ASN A 28 30.35 -5.17 6.22
N GLN A 29 29.25 -4.80 5.58
CA GLN A 29 29.12 -3.65 4.67
C GLN A 29 28.11 -2.65 5.24
N ASP A 30 28.30 -1.37 4.89
CA ASP A 30 27.31 -0.34 5.20
C ASP A 30 26.01 -0.60 4.44
N CYS A 31 24.88 -0.37 5.12
CA CYS A 31 23.55 -0.54 4.52
C CYS A 31 23.05 0.81 3.98
N ASP A 32 23.65 1.26 2.88
CA ASP A 32 23.15 2.42 2.16
C ASP A 32 21.95 2.05 1.30
N ILE A 33 20.92 2.89 1.36
CA ILE A 33 19.69 2.70 0.61
C ILE A 33 19.51 3.92 -0.27
N SER A 34 19.73 3.73 -1.57
CA SER A 34 19.46 4.77 -2.55
C SER A 34 17.95 4.99 -2.72
N LEU A 35 17.58 6.11 -3.33
CA LEU A 35 16.19 6.36 -3.71
C LEU A 35 15.65 5.24 -4.63
N LEU A 36 16.47 4.74 -5.55
CA LEU A 36 16.09 3.63 -6.43
C LEU A 36 15.82 2.35 -5.64
N ASP A 37 16.67 2.02 -4.66
CA ASP A 37 16.45 0.86 -3.78
C ASP A 37 15.14 1.00 -3.02
N ALA A 38 14.83 2.20 -2.50
CA ALA A 38 13.57 2.47 -1.80
C ALA A 38 12.35 2.27 -2.72
N VAL A 39 12.39 2.74 -3.97
CA VAL A 39 11.31 2.54 -4.95
C VAL A 39 11.15 1.06 -5.29
N VAL A 40 12.25 0.33 -5.48
CA VAL A 40 12.21 -1.12 -5.74
C VAL A 40 11.65 -1.88 -4.54
N LEU A 41 12.04 -1.53 -3.31
CA LEU A 41 11.50 -2.11 -2.08
C LEU A 41 9.99 -1.82 -1.94
N LEU A 42 9.56 -0.62 -2.33
CA LEU A 42 8.15 -0.24 -2.32
C LEU A 42 7.33 -1.08 -3.31
N GLU A 43 7.81 -1.21 -4.55
CA GLU A 43 7.19 -2.04 -5.58
C GLU A 43 7.06 -3.49 -5.11
N LYS A 44 8.16 -4.09 -4.63
CA LYS A 44 8.15 -5.46 -4.10
C LYS A 44 7.20 -5.62 -2.92
N SER A 45 7.10 -4.62 -2.06
CA SER A 45 6.20 -4.64 -0.90
C SER A 45 4.74 -4.51 -1.30
N TRP A 46 4.45 -3.72 -2.33
CA TRP A 46 3.11 -3.59 -2.90
C TRP A 46 2.62 -4.91 -3.49
N ARG A 47 3.49 -5.65 -4.20
CA ARG A 47 3.15 -6.99 -4.72
C ARG A 47 2.79 -8.02 -3.64
N LEU A 48 3.16 -7.78 -2.38
CA LEU A 48 2.80 -8.65 -1.25
C LEU A 48 1.46 -8.28 -0.61
N VAL A 49 0.92 -7.10 -0.92
CA VAL A 49 -0.40 -6.69 -0.47
C VAL A 49 -1.43 -7.54 -1.21
N THR A 50 -2.24 -8.29 -0.46
CA THR A 50 -3.24 -9.19 -1.05
C THR A 50 -4.53 -8.44 -1.39
N GLU A 51 -5.26 -8.92 -2.41
CA GLU A 51 -6.59 -8.41 -2.75
C GLU A 51 -7.55 -8.41 -1.56
N LEU A 52 -7.47 -9.44 -0.69
CA LEU A 52 -8.23 -9.50 0.55
C LEU A 52 -7.91 -8.32 1.47
N THR A 53 -6.64 -7.95 1.59
CA THR A 53 -6.23 -6.80 2.42
C THR A 53 -6.77 -5.49 1.84
N ILE A 54 -6.75 -5.35 0.52
CA ILE A 54 -7.30 -4.20 -0.20
C ILE A 54 -8.82 -4.13 -0.01
N ARG A 55 -9.53 -5.26 -0.17
CA ARG A 55 -10.97 -5.36 0.06
C ARG A 55 -11.35 -5.04 1.50
N ASN A 56 -10.64 -5.62 2.47
CA ASN A 56 -10.86 -5.35 3.89
C ASN A 56 -10.62 -3.87 4.22
N TYR A 57 -9.62 -3.25 3.57
CA TYR A 57 -9.37 -1.82 3.70
C TYR A 57 -10.54 -1.00 3.14
N PHE A 58 -10.95 -1.23 1.89
CA PHE A 58 -12.10 -0.55 1.28
C PHE A 58 -13.38 -0.74 2.11
N SER A 59 -13.63 -1.96 2.59
CA SER A 59 -14.78 -2.23 3.45
C SER A 59 -14.73 -1.47 4.78
N HIS A 60 -13.55 -1.43 5.42
CA HIS A 60 -13.35 -0.71 6.67
C HIS A 60 -13.56 0.80 6.53
N VAL A 61 -13.21 1.39 5.38
CA VAL A 61 -13.45 2.82 5.10
C VAL A 61 -14.84 3.11 4.52
N GLY A 62 -15.74 2.13 4.49
CA GLY A 62 -17.10 2.30 3.99
C GLY A 62 -17.21 2.38 2.46
N LEU A 63 -16.16 1.99 1.74
CA LEU A 63 -16.10 1.93 0.27
C LEU A 63 -16.54 0.55 -0.28
N THR A 64 -17.34 -0.20 0.47
CA THR A 64 -18.04 -1.40 -0.03
C THR A 64 -19.54 -1.15 -0.11
N GLU A 65 -20.11 -1.46 -1.27
CA GLU A 65 -21.52 -1.36 -1.59
C GLU A 65 -22.34 -2.32 -0.70
N ASN A 66 -23.23 -1.78 0.14
CA ASN A 66 -24.32 -2.56 0.69
C ASN A 66 -25.49 -2.53 -0.30
N GLY A 67 -25.55 -3.54 -1.16
CA GLY A 67 -26.79 -4.03 -1.75
C GLY A 67 -27.10 -3.57 -3.17
N GLY A 68 -27.45 -4.55 -4.00
CA GLY A 68 -28.18 -4.35 -5.26
C GLY A 68 -27.26 -4.20 -6.47
N GLU A 69 -27.48 -5.06 -7.46
CA GLU A 69 -27.11 -4.81 -8.84
C GLU A 69 -27.65 -3.42 -9.24
N GLU A 70 -26.80 -2.39 -9.29
CA GLU A 70 -26.88 -1.22 -10.18
C GLU A 70 -25.80 -0.18 -9.78
N ASP A 71 -24.95 0.20 -10.74
CA ASP A 71 -24.02 1.35 -10.72
C ASP A 71 -22.69 1.28 -9.93
N VAL A 72 -21.85 0.29 -10.27
CA VAL A 72 -20.44 0.15 -9.78
C VAL A 72 -19.48 1.26 -10.27
N ASN A 73 -19.92 2.20 -11.11
CA ASN A 73 -19.04 3.26 -11.66
C ASN A 73 -19.08 4.58 -10.85
N LEU A 74 -19.99 4.76 -9.89
CA LEU A 74 -20.19 6.07 -9.25
C LEU A 74 -19.48 6.26 -7.89
N THR A 75 -18.85 5.23 -7.33
CA THR A 75 -18.47 5.23 -5.89
C THR A 75 -17.04 5.68 -5.60
N LEU A 76 -16.04 5.26 -6.38
CA LEU A 76 -14.62 5.58 -6.11
C LEU A 76 -14.24 6.99 -6.57
N SER A 77 -14.68 7.39 -7.77
CA SER A 77 -14.41 8.70 -8.35
C SER A 77 -14.97 9.83 -7.47
N LYS A 78 -16.19 9.64 -6.96
CA LYS A 78 -16.86 10.60 -6.07
C LYS A 78 -16.15 10.77 -4.73
N TRP A 79 -15.63 9.68 -4.15
CA TRP A 79 -14.83 9.76 -2.91
C TRP A 79 -13.50 10.49 -3.11
N LEU A 80 -12.84 10.25 -4.25
CA LEU A 80 -11.59 10.93 -4.63
C LEU A 80 -11.81 12.44 -4.82
N GLU A 81 -12.92 12.83 -5.45
CA GLU A 81 -13.34 14.24 -5.58
C GLU A 81 -13.64 14.88 -4.21
N GLU A 82 -14.41 14.20 -3.34
CA GLU A 82 -14.76 14.70 -2.00
C GLU A 82 -13.54 14.94 -1.10
N HIS A 83 -12.47 14.16 -1.29
CA HIS A 83 -11.24 14.26 -0.50
C HIS A 83 -10.10 14.98 -1.25
N GLY A 84 -10.38 15.59 -2.40
CA GLY A 84 -9.43 16.42 -3.16
C GLY A 84 -8.23 15.65 -3.73
N VAL A 85 -8.36 14.33 -3.93
CA VAL A 85 -7.30 13.50 -4.52
C VAL A 85 -7.52 13.46 -6.03
N ASN A 86 -6.97 14.44 -6.74
CA ASN A 86 -6.89 14.37 -8.21
C ASN A 86 -5.92 13.26 -8.59
N ALA A 87 -6.45 12.11 -9.00
CA ALA A 87 -5.66 11.10 -9.66
C ALA A 87 -5.19 11.66 -11.02
N PHE A 88 -3.91 12.00 -11.09
CA PHE A 88 -3.18 12.48 -12.27
C PHE A 88 -3.44 13.95 -12.66
N SER A 89 -2.62 14.86 -12.11
CA SER A 89 -2.16 16.10 -12.77
C SER A 89 -0.66 16.20 -12.60
#